data_AF-A0A953TWA9-F1
#
_entry.id   AF-A0A953TWA9-F1
#
_cell.length_a   1.000
_cell.length_b   1.000
_cell.length_c   1.000
_cell.angle_alpha   90.00
_cell.angle_beta   90.00
_cell.angle_gamma   90.00
#
_symmetry.space_group_name_H-M   'P 1'
#
loop_
_entity.id
_entity.type
_entity.pdbx_description
1 polymer ?
#
loop_
_entity_poly.entity_id
_entity_poly.type
_entity_poly.pdbx_seq_one_letter_code
_entity_poly.pdbx_strand_id
1 'polypeptide(L)'
;MTDDGTPGNLPPAAEPLGEAAPVFAPPPAPTPEPWTVRDLLLFIALLPIAFVAAYFLVMIGYTLLAPLARWPSLTPKIAGGTLFLLVVQTVLYFFVLGLVYLLVAVRYQLPFWSGVGWRMPRSWHVPAYFLAGLVLAFAVLLAPPLLPDTESFPLQEMFTSRAASYAIGAFAITVAPFMEELIFRGVMFAVFERRAGLRFAVLATAVLFAGLHVPEYWRAWNHVLMILVVGVAFSLARGITGSLAPSVILHMGYNASMMMGLFFSTQQFRNLHTLFLK
;
A
#
# COMPACT_ATOMS: atom_id res chain seq x y z
N MET A 1 -52.30 -63.89 -62.95
CA MET A 1 -51.05 -63.14 -63.11
C MET A 1 -51.44 -61.84 -63.80
N THR A 2 -51.85 -60.78 -63.09
CA THR A 2 -51.02 -59.79 -62.33
C THR A 2 -49.85 -59.32 -63.21
N ASP A 3 -49.68 -58.04 -63.52
CA ASP A 3 -49.54 -56.94 -62.56
C ASP A 3 -49.66 -55.57 -63.29
N ASP A 4 -50.57 -54.69 -62.85
CA ASP A 4 -50.74 -53.33 -63.37
C ASP A 4 -49.96 -52.34 -62.47
N GLY A 5 -48.84 -51.82 -62.98
CA GLY A 5 -47.96 -50.91 -62.27
C GLY A 5 -48.55 -49.51 -62.10
N THR A 6 -48.90 -49.14 -60.86
CA THR A 6 -49.18 -47.75 -60.45
C THR A 6 -47.88 -47.08 -59.97
N PRO A 7 -47.55 -45.85 -60.40
CA PRO A 7 -46.41 -45.12 -59.84
C PRO A 7 -46.73 -44.65 -58.42
N GLY A 8 -45.90 -45.04 -57.46
CA GLY A 8 -46.01 -44.65 -56.06
C GLY A 8 -45.87 -43.13 -55.87
N ASN A 9 -46.81 -42.57 -55.12
CA ASN A 9 -46.82 -41.17 -54.67
C ASN A 9 -45.73 -41.00 -53.59
N LEU A 10 -44.64 -40.28 -53.88
CA LEU A 10 -43.63 -39.94 -52.87
C LEU A 10 -44.19 -38.88 -51.91
N PRO A 11 -43.98 -39.01 -50.58
CA PRO A 11 -44.41 -37.99 -49.63
C PRO A 11 -43.64 -36.68 -49.85
N PRO A 12 -44.26 -35.51 -49.58
CA PRO A 12 -43.59 -34.23 -49.74
C PRO A 12 -42.38 -34.13 -48.82
N ALA A 13 -41.28 -33.59 -49.35
CA ALA A 13 -40.07 -33.32 -48.60
C ALA A 13 -40.39 -32.42 -47.39
N ALA A 14 -39.94 -32.83 -46.20
CA ALA A 14 -40.07 -32.02 -45.00
C ALA A 14 -39.37 -30.67 -45.20
N GLU A 15 -40.08 -29.57 -44.96
CA GLU A 15 -39.48 -28.24 -44.94
C GLU A 15 -38.31 -28.21 -43.94
N PRO A 16 -37.17 -27.59 -44.30
CA PRO A 16 -36.09 -27.40 -43.34
C PRO A 16 -36.62 -26.52 -42.21
N LEU A 17 -36.62 -27.07 -40.99
CA LEU A 17 -36.94 -26.34 -39.76
C LEU A 17 -36.13 -25.03 -39.77
N GLY A 18 -36.85 -23.91 -39.84
CA GLY A 18 -36.27 -22.57 -39.91
C GLY A 18 -35.18 -22.42 -38.84
N GLU A 19 -33.99 -22.07 -39.29
CA GLU A 19 -32.84 -21.80 -38.44
C GLU A 19 -33.24 -20.70 -37.44
N ALA A 20 -33.36 -21.08 -36.17
CA ALA A 20 -33.78 -20.16 -35.12
C ALA A 20 -32.84 -18.97 -35.11
N ALA A 21 -33.39 -17.77 -35.33
CA ALA A 21 -32.61 -16.53 -35.33
C ALA A 21 -31.74 -16.47 -34.06
N PRO A 22 -30.44 -16.11 -34.17
CA PRO A 22 -29.56 -16.06 -33.02
C PRO A 22 -30.17 -15.13 -31.98
N VAL A 23 -30.48 -15.68 -30.80
CA VAL A 23 -30.94 -14.91 -29.65
C VAL A 23 -29.81 -13.95 -29.32
N PHE A 24 -30.00 -12.66 -29.63
CA PHE A 24 -29.09 -11.60 -29.23
C PHE A 24 -29.10 -11.56 -27.70
N ALA A 25 -28.13 -12.23 -27.08
CA ALA A 25 -27.90 -12.09 -25.65
C ALA A 25 -27.61 -10.61 -25.36
N PRO A 26 -28.28 -10.00 -24.37
CA PRO A 26 -27.95 -8.63 -23.99
C PRO A 26 -26.46 -8.54 -23.62
N PRO A 27 -25.79 -7.42 -23.95
CA PRO A 27 -24.39 -7.25 -23.63
C PRO A 27 -24.18 -7.45 -22.12
N PRO A 28 -23.08 -8.11 -21.71
CA PRO A 28 -22.80 -8.33 -20.30
C PRO A 28 -22.78 -7.00 -19.55
N ALA A 29 -23.36 -7.00 -18.35
CA ALA A 29 -23.38 -5.81 -17.50
C ALA A 29 -21.92 -5.30 -17.30
N PRO A 30 -21.71 -3.97 -17.34
CA PRO A 30 -20.37 -3.41 -17.15
C PRO A 30 -19.80 -3.87 -15.81
N THR A 31 -18.55 -4.33 -15.82
CA THR A 31 -17.87 -4.78 -14.60
C THR A 31 -17.80 -3.62 -13.61
N PRO A 32 -18.20 -3.83 -12.33
CA PRO A 32 -18.12 -2.79 -11.31
C PRO A 32 -16.69 -2.26 -11.17
N GLU A 33 -16.48 -0.97 -11.45
CA GLU A 33 -15.15 -0.35 -11.36
C GLU A 33 -14.92 0.24 -9.96
N PRO A 34 -13.96 -0.30 -9.18
CA PRO A 34 -13.64 0.22 -7.85
C PRO A 34 -12.96 1.59 -7.95
N TRP A 35 -12.70 2.21 -6.79
CA TRP A 35 -11.94 3.45 -6.68
C TRP A 35 -12.65 4.66 -7.33
N THR A 36 -13.94 4.82 -7.03
CA THR A 36 -14.64 6.06 -7.37
C THR A 36 -14.24 7.18 -6.42
N VAL A 37 -14.50 8.44 -6.81
CA VAL A 37 -14.29 9.60 -5.91
C VAL A 37 -15.08 9.45 -4.61
N ARG A 38 -16.30 8.89 -4.68
CA ARG A 38 -17.11 8.60 -3.49
C ARG A 38 -16.40 7.63 -2.56
N ASP A 39 -15.78 6.58 -3.10
CA ASP A 39 -15.08 5.60 -2.27
C ASP A 39 -13.83 6.22 -1.62
N LEU A 40 -13.12 7.09 -2.33
CA LEU A 40 -12.00 7.84 -1.76
C LEU A 40 -12.45 8.77 -0.64
N LEU A 41 -13.55 9.51 -0.82
CA LEU A 41 -14.09 10.40 0.20
C LEU A 41 -14.55 9.62 1.44
N LEU A 42 -15.23 8.49 1.25
CA LEU A 42 -15.62 7.60 2.35
C LEU A 42 -14.38 7.02 3.05
N PHE A 43 -13.38 6.57 2.29
CA PHE A 43 -12.13 6.07 2.82
C PHE A 43 -11.45 7.13 3.70
N ILE A 44 -11.26 8.35 3.20
CA ILE A 44 -10.66 9.47 3.95
C ILE A 44 -11.49 9.81 5.19
N ALA A 45 -12.82 9.86 5.09
CA ALA A 45 -13.69 10.17 6.22
C ALA A 45 -13.63 9.12 7.34
N LEU A 46 -13.36 7.86 7.00
CA LEU A 46 -13.25 6.76 7.96
C LEU A 46 -11.86 6.65 8.61
N LEU A 47 -10.81 7.26 8.04
CA LEU A 47 -9.45 7.17 8.59
C LEU A 47 -9.33 7.76 10.01
N PRO A 48 -9.85 8.96 10.35
CA PRO A 48 -9.80 9.46 11.71
C PRO A 48 -10.54 8.58 12.71
N ILE A 49 -11.68 7.99 12.29
CA ILE A 49 -12.47 7.07 13.12
C ILE A 49 -11.65 5.79 13.38
N ALA A 50 -11.02 5.24 12.34
CA ALA A 50 -10.15 4.07 12.46
C ALA A 50 -8.93 4.35 13.36
N PHE A 51 -8.34 5.55 13.28
CA PHE A 51 -7.23 5.97 14.14
C PHE A 51 -7.65 6.01 15.61
N VAL A 52 -8.77 6.67 15.92
CA VAL A 52 -9.32 6.74 17.27
C VAL A 52 -9.67 5.34 17.79
N ALA A 53 -10.32 4.52 16.97
CA ALA A 53 -10.65 3.13 17.32
C ALA A 53 -9.39 2.29 17.60
N ALA A 54 -8.35 2.39 16.77
CA ALA A 54 -7.08 1.69 16.97
C ALA A 54 -6.42 2.10 18.29
N TYR A 55 -6.38 3.40 18.57
CA TYR A 55 -5.78 3.92 19.79
C TYR A 55 -6.52 3.40 21.04
N PHE A 56 -7.86 3.50 21.07
CA PHE A 56 -8.66 2.97 22.18
C PHE A 56 -8.54 1.45 22.31
N LEU A 57 -8.54 0.71 21.20
CA LEU A 57 -8.40 -0.75 21.23
C LEU A 57 -7.06 -1.17 21.86
N VAL A 58 -5.96 -0.50 21.50
CA VAL A 58 -4.65 -0.78 22.08
C VAL A 58 -4.58 -0.35 23.55
N MET A 59 -5.17 0.80 23.92
CA MET A 59 -5.25 1.23 25.32
C MET A 59 -6.01 0.23 26.21
N ILE A 60 -7.18 -0.21 25.75
CA ILE A 60 -8.01 -1.19 26.46
C ILE A 60 -7.26 -2.52 26.55
N GLY A 61 -6.73 -3.01 25.41
CA GLY A 61 -5.94 -4.24 25.36
C GLY A 61 -4.74 -4.21 26.32
N TYR A 62 -3.98 -3.11 26.33
CA TYR A 62 -2.87 -2.93 27.26
C TYR A 62 -3.34 -2.98 28.72
N THR A 63 -4.40 -2.25 29.05
CA THR A 63 -4.92 -2.16 30.43
C THR A 63 -5.41 -3.51 30.94
N LEU A 64 -6.06 -4.30 30.08
CA LEU A 64 -6.54 -5.64 30.43
C LEU A 64 -5.40 -6.66 30.57
N LEU A 65 -4.37 -6.57 29.71
CA LEU A 65 -3.24 -7.51 29.71
C LEU A 65 -2.17 -7.16 30.76
N ALA A 66 -2.03 -5.90 31.15
CA ALA A 66 -0.97 -5.45 32.04
C ALA A 66 -0.91 -6.21 33.38
N PRO A 67 -2.02 -6.48 34.09
CA PRO A 67 -1.99 -7.27 35.32
C PRO A 67 -1.51 -8.72 35.08
N LEU A 68 -1.95 -9.34 33.98
CA LEU A 68 -1.60 -10.73 33.64
C LEU A 68 -0.13 -10.85 33.24
N ALA A 69 0.37 -9.89 32.46
CA ALA A 69 1.74 -9.85 31.98
C ALA A 69 2.73 -9.21 32.98
N ARG A 70 2.24 -8.79 34.15
CA ARG A 70 2.99 -8.04 35.18
C ARG A 70 3.65 -6.77 34.63
N TRP A 71 2.99 -6.09 33.70
CA TRP A 71 3.43 -4.81 33.17
C TRP A 71 3.02 -3.66 34.10
N PRO A 72 3.72 -2.50 34.03
CA PRO A 72 3.28 -1.28 34.71
C PRO A 72 1.89 -0.86 34.26
N SER A 73 1.21 -0.06 35.09
CA SER A 73 -0.04 0.58 34.70
C SER A 73 0.18 1.53 33.51
N LEU A 74 -0.86 1.68 32.68
CA LEU A 74 -0.80 2.57 31.54
C LEU A 74 -0.66 4.03 32.01
N THR A 75 0.43 4.68 31.58
CA THR A 75 0.71 6.10 31.85
C THR A 75 0.83 6.87 30.54
N PRO A 76 0.69 8.21 30.54
CA PRO A 76 0.92 9.03 29.34
C PRO A 76 2.29 8.79 28.70
N LYS A 77 3.32 8.52 29.52
CA LYS A 77 4.67 8.18 29.04
C LYS A 77 4.70 6.87 28.24
N ILE A 78 3.97 5.85 28.68
CA ILE A 78 3.88 4.56 27.97
C ILE A 78 3.03 4.72 26.71
N ALA A 79 1.88 5.40 26.81
CA ALA A 79 0.98 5.62 25.69
C ALA A 79 1.62 6.46 24.57
N GLY A 80 2.51 7.40 24.92
CA GLY A 80 3.32 8.17 23.95
C GLY A 80 4.62 7.48 23.54
N GLY A 81 4.93 6.29 24.04
CA GLY A 81 6.18 5.58 23.75
C GLY A 81 6.18 4.92 22.37
N THR A 82 7.35 4.85 21.73
CA THR A 82 7.55 4.27 20.38
C THR A 82 6.87 2.92 20.17
N LEU A 83 7.09 1.98 21.09
CA LEU A 83 6.53 0.62 20.94
C LEU A 83 5.01 0.62 21.03
N PHE A 84 4.42 1.45 21.89
CA PHE A 84 2.97 1.57 21.99
C PHE A 84 2.39 2.17 20.70
N LEU A 85 3.00 3.24 20.20
CA LEU A 85 2.58 3.90 18.95
C LEU A 85 2.74 2.99 17.73
N LEU A 86 3.78 2.16 17.66
CA LEU A 86 3.91 1.15 16.60
C LEU A 86 2.80 0.10 16.64
N VAL A 87 2.38 -0.32 17.84
CA VAL A 87 1.24 -1.24 17.99
C VAL A 87 -0.05 -0.55 17.56
N VAL A 88 -0.28 0.71 17.95
CA VAL A 88 -1.42 1.52 17.48
C VAL A 88 -1.41 1.62 15.95
N GLN A 89 -0.27 1.96 15.35
CA GLN A 89 -0.12 2.08 13.90
C GLN A 89 -0.40 0.75 13.19
N THR A 90 0.06 -0.37 13.76
CA THR A 90 -0.19 -1.71 13.22
C THR A 90 -1.69 -2.05 13.26
N VAL A 91 -2.37 -1.78 14.38
CA VAL A 91 -3.83 -1.98 14.51
C VAL A 91 -4.59 -1.07 13.55
N LEU A 92 -4.18 0.19 13.40
CA LEU A 92 -4.74 1.09 12.40
C LEU A 92 -4.61 0.51 11.00
N TYR A 93 -3.45 0.00 10.64
CA TYR A 93 -3.26 -0.62 9.33
C TYR A 93 -4.13 -1.85 9.10
N PHE A 94 -4.44 -2.64 10.14
CA PHE A 94 -5.45 -3.69 10.01
C PHE A 94 -6.84 -3.13 9.73
N PHE A 95 -7.24 -2.03 10.37
CA PHE A 95 -8.50 -1.37 10.02
C PHE A 95 -8.49 -0.82 8.60
N VAL A 96 -7.41 -0.15 8.18
CA VAL A 96 -7.29 0.36 6.80
C VAL A 96 -7.36 -0.78 5.79
N LEU A 97 -6.63 -1.88 6.00
CA LEU A 97 -6.67 -3.06 5.15
C LEU A 97 -8.09 -3.65 5.11
N GLY A 98 -8.77 -3.72 6.27
CA GLY A 98 -10.16 -4.14 6.36
C GLY A 98 -11.11 -3.26 5.55
N LEU A 99 -10.97 -1.93 5.62
CA LEU A 99 -11.78 -0.99 4.82
C LEU A 99 -11.56 -1.18 3.32
N VAL A 100 -10.30 -1.33 2.88
CA VAL A 100 -9.95 -1.62 1.49
C VAL A 100 -10.52 -2.97 1.07
N TYR A 101 -10.42 -4.00 1.92
CA TYR A 101 -10.95 -5.34 1.65
C TYR A 101 -12.48 -5.33 1.52
N LEU A 102 -13.19 -4.70 2.46
CA LEU A 102 -14.65 -4.55 2.40
C LEU A 102 -15.08 -3.83 1.13
N LEU A 103 -14.35 -2.79 0.71
CA LEU A 103 -14.64 -2.11 -0.53
C LEU A 103 -14.44 -3.05 -1.73
N VAL A 104 -13.25 -3.64 -1.89
CA VAL A 104 -12.90 -4.41 -3.08
C VAL A 104 -13.64 -5.75 -3.16
N ALA A 105 -13.53 -6.56 -2.11
CA ALA A 105 -14.01 -7.94 -2.11
C ALA A 105 -15.51 -8.04 -1.81
N VAL A 106 -16.06 -7.16 -0.95
CA VAL A 106 -17.48 -7.25 -0.55
C VAL A 106 -18.36 -6.33 -1.38
N ARG A 107 -18.00 -5.05 -1.52
CA ARG A 107 -18.84 -4.10 -2.28
C ARG A 107 -18.69 -4.28 -3.78
N TYR A 108 -17.46 -4.40 -4.28
CA TYR A 108 -17.18 -4.55 -5.71
C TYR A 108 -17.13 -6.02 -6.18
N GLN A 109 -17.15 -6.99 -5.26
CA GLN A 109 -17.12 -8.43 -5.57
C GLN A 109 -15.95 -8.82 -6.48
N LEU A 110 -14.81 -8.14 -6.32
CA LEU A 110 -13.58 -8.41 -7.07
C LEU A 110 -12.60 -9.25 -6.25
N PRO A 111 -11.78 -10.11 -6.88
CA PRO A 111 -10.63 -10.71 -6.22
C PRO A 111 -9.73 -9.60 -5.65
N PHE A 112 -9.46 -9.64 -4.34
CA PHE A 112 -8.80 -8.54 -3.61
C PHE A 112 -7.53 -8.05 -4.30
N TRP A 113 -6.60 -8.97 -4.60
CA TRP A 113 -5.31 -8.67 -5.22
C TRP A 113 -5.47 -8.01 -6.59
N SER A 114 -6.38 -8.51 -7.42
CA SER A 114 -6.68 -7.92 -8.72
C SER A 114 -7.29 -6.52 -8.58
N GLY A 115 -8.20 -6.33 -7.61
CA GLY A 115 -8.89 -5.07 -7.38
C GLY A 115 -7.98 -3.94 -6.88
N VAL A 116 -6.95 -4.23 -6.10
CA VAL A 116 -5.92 -3.26 -5.69
C VAL A 116 -4.78 -3.09 -6.70
N GLY A 117 -4.84 -3.80 -7.83
CA GLY A 117 -3.81 -3.75 -8.87
C GLY A 117 -2.51 -4.48 -8.50
N TRP A 118 -2.59 -5.49 -7.63
CA TRP A 118 -1.44 -6.32 -7.27
C TRP A 118 -1.13 -7.36 -8.35
N ARG A 119 0.02 -7.23 -9.01
CA ARG A 119 0.56 -8.24 -9.94
C ARG A 119 2.04 -8.45 -9.68
N MET A 120 2.40 -9.65 -9.19
CA MET A 120 3.81 -9.95 -8.93
C MET A 120 4.63 -9.89 -10.22
N PRO A 121 5.79 -9.21 -10.22
CA PRO A 121 6.71 -9.32 -11.34
C PRO A 121 7.28 -10.73 -11.42
N ARG A 122 7.84 -11.11 -12.57
CA ARG A 122 8.57 -12.38 -12.68
C ARG A 122 9.68 -12.41 -11.62
N SER A 123 9.91 -13.58 -11.02
CA SER A 123 10.83 -13.76 -9.88
C SER A 123 12.22 -13.15 -10.12
N TRP A 124 12.73 -13.23 -11.34
CA TRP A 124 14.04 -12.67 -11.71
C TRP A 124 14.10 -11.14 -11.79
N HIS A 125 12.97 -10.43 -11.85
CA HIS A 125 12.92 -8.97 -11.74
C HIS A 125 12.79 -8.49 -10.29
N VAL A 126 12.38 -9.35 -9.35
CA VAL A 126 12.21 -8.97 -7.94
C VAL A 126 13.51 -8.39 -7.35
N PRO A 127 14.69 -9.02 -7.54
CA PRO A 127 15.95 -8.43 -7.10
C PRO A 127 16.23 -7.08 -7.75
N ALA A 128 15.88 -6.88 -9.01
CA ALA A 128 16.12 -5.62 -9.71
C ALA A 128 15.32 -4.45 -9.10
N TYR A 129 14.04 -4.65 -8.77
CA TYR A 129 13.25 -3.62 -8.08
C TYR A 129 13.78 -3.34 -6.67
N PHE A 130 14.17 -4.38 -5.93
CA PHE A 130 14.75 -4.22 -4.60
C PHE A 130 16.07 -3.44 -4.66
N LEU A 131 16.95 -3.79 -5.61
CA LEU A 131 18.21 -3.09 -5.86
C LEU A 131 18.00 -1.66 -6.36
N ALA A 132 16.94 -1.39 -7.14
CA ALA A 132 16.58 -0.02 -7.51
C ALA A 132 16.23 0.82 -6.27
N GLY A 133 15.56 0.23 -5.28
CA GLY A 133 15.33 0.86 -3.97
C GLY A 133 16.63 1.17 -3.24
N LEU A 134 17.59 0.25 -3.28
CA LEU A 134 18.93 0.47 -2.72
C LEU A 134 19.67 1.62 -3.42
N VAL A 135 19.69 1.64 -4.75
CA VAL A 135 20.30 2.73 -5.52
C VAL A 135 19.65 4.07 -5.20
N LEU A 136 18.33 4.11 -5.07
CA LEU A 136 17.59 5.30 -4.67
C LEU A 136 17.96 5.76 -3.25
N ALA A 137 18.14 4.84 -2.31
CA ALA A 137 18.58 5.16 -0.94
C ALA A 137 19.99 5.77 -0.94
N PHE A 138 20.92 5.23 -1.73
CA PHE A 138 22.24 5.82 -1.89
C PHE A 138 22.19 7.22 -2.51
N ALA A 139 21.36 7.43 -3.53
CA ALA A 139 21.17 8.75 -4.13
C ALA A 139 20.65 9.77 -3.10
N VAL A 140 19.69 9.37 -2.26
CA VAL A 140 19.17 10.20 -1.16
C VAL A 140 20.23 10.45 -0.09
N LEU A 141 21.04 9.45 0.29
CA LEU A 141 22.06 9.61 1.32
C LEU A 141 23.22 10.52 0.89
N LEU A 142 23.51 10.59 -0.41
CA LEU A 142 24.57 11.43 -0.97
C LEU A 142 24.10 12.86 -1.30
N ALA A 143 22.80 13.15 -1.22
CA ALA A 143 22.23 14.46 -1.51
C ALA A 143 22.41 15.53 -0.41
N PRO A 144 22.35 15.22 0.91
CA PRO A 144 22.42 16.20 1.99
C PRO A 144 23.63 17.13 2.03
N PRO A 145 24.87 16.75 1.62
CA PRO A 145 25.97 17.72 1.54
C PRO A 145 25.68 18.93 0.62
N LEU A 146 24.66 18.83 -0.24
CA LEU A 146 24.21 19.90 -1.14
C LEU A 146 23.13 20.80 -0.51
N LEU A 147 22.56 20.43 0.65
CA LEU A 147 21.43 21.11 1.28
C LEU A 147 21.66 21.32 2.80
N PRO A 148 21.35 22.49 3.38
CA PRO A 148 21.44 22.70 4.83
C PRO A 148 20.68 21.64 5.64
N ASP A 149 21.34 21.07 6.65
CA ASP A 149 20.77 20.01 7.51
C ASP A 149 20.66 20.43 8.98
N THR A 150 19.69 19.85 9.69
CA THR A 150 19.46 20.09 11.11
C THR A 150 20.27 19.12 11.99
N GLU A 151 20.38 19.42 13.29
CA GLU A 151 21.02 18.53 14.27
C GLU A 151 20.12 17.36 14.69
N SER A 152 18.80 17.57 14.73
CA SER A 152 17.86 16.50 15.05
C SER A 152 16.45 16.73 14.50
N PHE A 153 15.69 15.65 14.37
CA PHE A 153 14.29 15.65 13.95
C PHE A 153 13.47 14.55 14.66
N PRO A 154 12.13 14.70 14.76
CA PRO A 154 11.29 13.84 15.59
C PRO A 154 11.43 12.33 15.37
N LEU A 155 11.63 11.87 14.12
CA LEU A 155 11.81 10.44 13.87
C LEU A 155 13.05 9.87 14.59
N GLN A 156 14.14 10.62 14.72
CA GLN A 156 15.32 10.17 15.47
C GLN A 156 15.00 9.95 16.95
N GLU A 157 14.14 10.80 17.52
CA GLU A 157 13.71 10.72 18.92
C GLU A 157 12.92 9.42 19.21
N MET A 158 12.40 8.74 18.18
CA MET A 158 11.71 7.46 18.32
C MET A 158 12.66 6.28 18.61
N PHE A 159 13.95 6.40 18.26
CA PHE A 159 14.98 5.37 18.51
C PHE A 159 15.45 5.41 19.96
N THR A 160 14.55 5.10 20.90
CA THR A 160 14.76 5.23 22.35
C THR A 160 15.50 4.06 22.98
N SER A 161 15.54 2.90 22.33
CA SER A 161 16.20 1.69 22.82
C SER A 161 16.54 0.74 21.67
N ARG A 162 17.37 -0.27 21.93
CA ARG A 162 17.67 -1.35 20.98
C ARG A 162 16.39 -2.03 20.50
N ALA A 163 15.51 -2.40 21.43
CA ALA A 163 14.26 -3.08 21.12
C ALA A 163 13.33 -2.22 20.25
N ALA A 164 13.19 -0.93 20.59
CA ALA A 164 12.43 0.03 19.78
C ALA A 164 13.04 0.18 18.38
N SER A 165 14.37 0.25 18.26
CA SER A 165 15.06 0.39 16.97
C SER A 165 14.85 -0.83 16.06
N TYR A 166 14.95 -2.04 16.60
CA TYR A 166 14.62 -3.26 15.83
C TYR A 166 13.14 -3.32 15.46
N ALA A 167 12.23 -2.90 16.34
CA ALA A 167 10.80 -2.86 16.05
C ALA A 167 10.46 -1.86 14.94
N ILE A 168 11.03 -0.64 15.00
CA ILE A 168 10.92 0.35 13.92
C ILE A 168 11.46 -0.23 12.63
N GLY A 169 12.67 -0.83 12.64
CA GLY A 169 13.27 -1.39 11.44
C GLY A 169 12.44 -2.49 10.81
N ALA A 170 11.94 -3.45 11.60
CA ALA A 170 11.07 -4.50 11.10
C ALA A 170 9.79 -3.92 10.49
N PHE A 171 9.15 -2.97 11.18
CA PHE A 171 7.93 -2.31 10.72
C PHE A 171 8.16 -1.51 9.44
N ALA A 172 9.19 -0.67 9.40
CA ALA A 172 9.54 0.21 8.29
C ALA A 172 10.00 -0.57 7.04
N ILE A 173 10.59 -1.76 7.19
CA ILE A 173 11.02 -2.57 6.04
C ILE A 173 9.87 -3.42 5.47
N THR A 174 8.90 -3.82 6.30
CA THR A 174 7.90 -4.82 5.91
C THR A 174 6.48 -4.26 5.86
N VAL A 175 5.94 -3.86 7.00
CA VAL A 175 4.54 -3.49 7.17
C VAL A 175 4.24 -2.13 6.54
N ALA A 176 5.05 -1.12 6.84
CA ALA A 176 4.84 0.24 6.35
C ALA A 176 4.88 0.32 4.81
N PRO A 177 5.89 -0.22 4.09
CA PRO A 177 5.93 -0.15 2.64
C PRO A 177 4.71 -0.77 1.97
N PHE A 178 4.24 -1.92 2.45
CA PHE A 178 3.04 -2.55 1.90
C PHE A 178 1.81 -1.68 2.10
N MET A 179 1.58 -1.20 3.32
CA MET A 179 0.37 -0.45 3.67
C MET A 179 0.36 0.95 3.06
N GLU A 180 1.49 1.66 3.07
CA GLU A 180 1.61 2.97 2.46
C GLU A 180 1.40 2.89 0.94
N GLU A 181 2.05 1.95 0.26
CA GLU A 181 1.84 1.77 -1.18
C GLU A 181 0.40 1.36 -1.49
N LEU A 182 -0.23 0.50 -0.67
CA LEU A 182 -1.64 0.17 -0.83
C LEU A 182 -2.53 1.43 -0.78
N ILE A 183 -2.30 2.34 0.18
CA ILE A 183 -3.07 3.58 0.32
C ILE A 183 -2.78 4.54 -0.83
N PHE A 184 -1.51 4.87 -1.06
CA PHE A 184 -1.12 5.92 -2.00
C PHE A 184 -1.17 5.45 -3.46
N ARG A 185 -0.65 4.26 -3.76
CA ARG A 185 -0.48 3.73 -5.13
C ARG A 185 -1.53 2.68 -5.52
N GLY A 186 -2.19 2.07 -4.54
CA GLY A 186 -3.38 1.24 -4.75
C GLY A 186 -4.65 2.07 -4.85
N VAL A 187 -5.02 2.78 -3.77
CA VAL A 187 -6.29 3.51 -3.67
C VAL A 187 -6.21 4.89 -4.35
N MET A 188 -5.38 5.80 -3.85
CA MET A 188 -5.40 7.20 -4.30
C MET A 188 -4.96 7.35 -5.76
N PHE A 189 -3.87 6.68 -6.14
CA PHE A 189 -3.35 6.71 -7.51
C PHE A 189 -4.39 6.24 -8.52
N ALA A 190 -5.11 5.15 -8.24
CA ALA A 190 -6.14 4.63 -9.14
C ALA A 190 -7.27 5.65 -9.37
N VAL A 191 -7.70 6.35 -8.31
CA VAL A 191 -8.70 7.43 -8.43
C VAL A 191 -8.15 8.59 -9.25
N PHE A 192 -6.95 9.06 -8.92
CA PHE A 192 -6.35 10.24 -9.55
C PHE A 192 -6.03 10.01 -11.02
N GLU A 193 -5.49 8.84 -11.37
CA GLU A 193 -5.17 8.49 -12.74
C GLU A 193 -6.43 8.46 -13.60
N ARG A 194 -7.52 7.86 -13.10
CA ARG A 194 -8.80 7.81 -13.81
C ARG A 194 -9.43 9.18 -14.00
N ARG A 195 -9.22 10.13 -13.09
CA ARG A 195 -9.90 11.44 -13.14
C ARG A 195 -9.11 12.55 -13.80
N ALA A 196 -7.78 12.51 -13.69
CA ALA A 196 -6.91 13.60 -14.14
C ALA A 196 -5.65 13.11 -14.85
N GLY A 197 -5.52 11.80 -15.09
CA GLY A 197 -4.43 11.20 -15.84
C GLY A 197 -3.20 10.88 -15.02
N LEU A 198 -2.28 10.13 -15.65
CA LEU A 198 -1.09 9.58 -15.04
C LEU A 198 -0.17 10.64 -14.39
N ARG A 199 0.07 11.76 -15.09
CA ARG A 199 0.96 12.82 -14.58
C ARG A 199 0.45 13.41 -13.27
N PHE A 200 -0.85 13.67 -13.18
CA PHE A 200 -1.48 14.16 -11.95
C PHE A 200 -1.39 13.11 -10.84
N ALA A 201 -1.69 11.84 -11.14
CA ALA A 201 -1.60 10.76 -10.16
C ALA A 201 -0.20 10.63 -9.56
N VAL A 202 0.85 10.69 -10.40
CA VAL A 202 2.25 10.61 -9.97
C VAL A 202 2.60 11.77 -9.03
N LEU A 203 2.34 13.00 -9.44
CA LEU A 203 2.71 14.19 -8.66
C LEU A 203 1.88 14.32 -7.38
N ALA A 204 0.55 14.15 -7.47
CA ALA A 204 -0.35 14.30 -6.33
C ALA A 204 -0.07 13.27 -5.24
N THR A 205 0.11 11.99 -5.60
CA THR A 205 0.42 10.95 -4.60
C THR A 205 1.80 11.14 -3.98
N ALA A 206 2.81 11.59 -4.74
CA ALA A 206 4.12 11.89 -4.21
C ALA A 206 4.09 13.06 -3.21
N VAL A 207 3.35 14.13 -3.51
CA VAL A 207 3.16 15.28 -2.63
C VAL A 207 2.41 14.89 -1.35
N LEU A 208 1.32 14.12 -1.46
CA LEU A 208 0.58 13.65 -0.29
C LEU A 208 1.43 12.71 0.56
N PHE A 209 2.25 11.86 -0.06
CA PHE A 209 3.19 10.97 0.63
C PHE A 209 4.22 11.77 1.43
N ALA A 210 4.88 12.76 0.81
CA ALA A 210 5.82 13.64 1.51
C ALA A 210 5.14 14.46 2.62
N GLY A 211 3.92 14.94 2.37
CA GLY A 211 3.10 15.66 3.35
C GLY A 211 2.81 14.82 4.60
N LEU A 212 2.53 13.53 4.43
CA LEU A 212 2.29 12.60 5.55
C LEU A 212 3.51 12.46 6.47
N HIS A 213 4.71 12.64 5.94
CA HIS A 213 5.97 12.53 6.69
C HIS A 213 6.44 13.85 7.32
N VAL A 214 5.72 14.96 7.11
CA VAL A 214 6.08 16.25 7.73
C VAL A 214 6.19 16.16 9.26
N PRO A 215 5.28 15.51 10.01
CA PRO A 215 5.41 15.41 11.47
C PRO A 215 6.71 14.72 11.93
N GLU A 216 7.26 13.81 11.12
CA GLU A 216 8.49 13.07 11.40
C GLU A 216 9.76 13.89 11.11
N TYR A 217 9.68 14.82 10.15
CA TYR A 217 10.83 15.52 9.59
C TYR A 217 10.68 17.05 9.52
N TRP A 218 9.73 17.66 10.23
CA TRP A 218 9.45 19.12 10.08
C TRP A 218 10.65 20.03 10.39
N ARG A 219 11.60 19.56 11.22
CA ARG A 219 12.88 20.26 11.50
C ARG A 219 13.93 20.05 10.39
N ALA A 220 13.73 19.07 9.52
CA ALA A 220 14.65 18.60 8.48
C ALA A 220 13.96 18.68 7.10
N TRP A 221 13.73 19.89 6.60
CA TRP A 221 12.99 20.12 5.36
C TRP A 221 13.64 19.44 4.13
N ASN A 222 14.96 19.29 4.13
CA ASN A 222 15.74 18.55 3.14
C ASN A 222 15.28 17.08 3.06
N HIS A 223 14.98 16.45 4.19
CA HIS A 223 14.48 15.08 4.24
C HIS A 223 13.07 14.99 3.66
N VAL A 224 12.19 15.96 3.95
CA VAL A 224 10.85 16.01 3.33
C VAL A 224 10.96 16.17 1.80
N LEU A 225 11.88 16.99 1.31
CA LEU A 225 12.15 17.13 -0.12
C LEU A 225 12.67 15.82 -0.73
N MET A 226 13.55 15.10 -0.05
CA MET A 226 14.01 13.79 -0.52
C MET A 226 12.89 12.76 -0.52
N ILE A 227 12.01 12.76 0.48
CA ILE A 227 10.81 11.92 0.52
C ILE A 227 9.87 12.23 -0.65
N LEU A 228 9.76 13.50 -1.07
CA LEU A 228 9.02 13.85 -2.29
C LEU A 228 9.63 13.19 -3.53
N VAL A 229 10.96 13.25 -3.70
CA VAL A 229 11.67 12.62 -4.83
C VAL A 229 11.46 11.09 -4.81
N VAL A 230 11.59 10.48 -3.63
CA VAL A 230 11.34 9.05 -3.42
C VAL A 230 9.89 8.70 -3.74
N GLY A 231 8.94 9.53 -3.31
CA GLY A 231 7.53 9.38 -3.60
C GLY A 231 7.22 9.44 -5.10
N VAL A 232 7.91 10.29 -5.86
CA VAL A 232 7.83 10.31 -7.33
C VAL A 232 8.35 9.00 -7.91
N ALA A 233 9.50 8.49 -7.44
CA ALA A 233 10.07 7.23 -7.92
C ALA A 233 9.11 6.03 -7.71
N PHE A 234 8.49 5.94 -6.53
CA PHE A 234 7.49 4.89 -6.23
C PHE A 234 6.27 5.02 -7.14
N SER A 235 5.74 6.25 -7.28
CA SER A 235 4.60 6.50 -8.15
C SER A 235 4.89 6.23 -9.64
N LEU A 236 6.12 6.48 -10.11
CA LEU A 236 6.57 6.10 -11.44
C LEU A 236 6.66 4.57 -11.59
N ALA A 237 7.20 3.86 -10.61
CA ALA A 237 7.23 2.40 -10.63
C ALA A 237 5.81 1.82 -10.74
N ARG A 238 4.84 2.35 -9.99
CA ARG A 238 3.43 1.98 -10.12
C ARG A 238 2.85 2.31 -11.50
N GLY A 239 3.10 3.51 -12.00
CA GLY A 239 2.56 4.00 -13.27
C GLY A 239 3.10 3.26 -14.49
N ILE A 240 4.40 3.01 -14.54
CA ILE A 240 5.09 2.32 -15.64
C ILE A 240 4.68 0.85 -15.69
N THR A 241 4.63 0.18 -14.53
CA THR A 241 4.38 -1.27 -14.49
C THR A 241 2.90 -1.64 -14.52
N GLY A 242 2.00 -0.69 -14.25
CA GLY A 242 0.59 -0.99 -14.07
C GLY A 242 0.30 -1.88 -12.85
N SER A 243 1.28 -2.07 -11.95
CA SER A 243 1.18 -2.99 -10.81
C SER A 243 1.66 -2.34 -9.50
N LEU A 244 0.98 -2.69 -8.41
CA LEU A 244 1.36 -2.26 -7.06
C LEU A 244 2.64 -2.94 -6.55
N ALA A 245 2.83 -4.23 -6.88
CA ALA A 245 3.89 -5.05 -6.28
C ALA A 245 5.32 -4.52 -6.55
N PRO A 246 5.69 -4.08 -7.77
CA PRO A 246 7.00 -3.49 -8.02
C PRO A 246 7.31 -2.26 -7.17
N SER A 247 6.31 -1.39 -6.95
CA SER A 247 6.46 -0.20 -6.10
C SER A 247 6.71 -0.59 -4.64
N VAL A 248 5.98 -1.58 -4.12
CA VAL A 248 6.18 -2.14 -2.77
C VAL A 248 7.58 -2.72 -2.62
N ILE A 249 8.04 -3.56 -3.56
CA ILE A 249 9.36 -4.19 -3.49
C ILE A 249 10.48 -3.14 -3.52
N LEU A 250 10.35 -2.12 -4.38
CA LEU A 250 11.28 -1.00 -4.46
C LEU A 250 11.31 -0.21 -3.14
N HIS A 251 10.14 0.10 -2.58
CA HIS A 251 10.02 0.79 -1.28
C HIS A 251 10.63 -0.04 -0.14
N MET A 252 10.38 -1.35 -0.08
CA MET A 252 11.04 -2.25 0.88
C MET A 252 12.57 -2.20 0.75
N GLY A 253 13.10 -2.21 -0.48
CA GLY A 253 14.55 -2.10 -0.74
C GLY A 253 15.14 -0.76 -0.30
N TYR A 254 14.41 0.34 -0.52
CA TYR A 254 14.78 1.67 -0.06
C TYR A 254 14.85 1.73 1.48
N ASN A 255 13.78 1.32 2.16
CA ASN A 255 13.74 1.33 3.63
C ASN A 255 14.74 0.36 4.25
N ALA A 256 14.94 -0.82 3.65
CA ALA A 256 15.97 -1.77 4.10
C ALA A 256 17.37 -1.16 4.03
N SER A 257 17.68 -0.43 2.97
CA SER A 257 18.99 0.21 2.79
C SER A 257 19.22 1.34 3.78
N MET A 258 18.22 2.20 3.99
CA MET A 258 18.26 3.27 5.00
C MET A 258 18.43 2.69 6.41
N MET A 259 17.65 1.66 6.75
CA MET A 259 17.72 1.03 8.06
C MET A 259 19.03 0.27 8.27
N MET A 260 19.58 -0.35 7.21
CA MET A 260 20.89 -1.00 7.27
C MET A 260 22.01 -0.01 7.52
N GLY A 261 21.99 1.15 6.86
CA GLY A 261 22.94 2.24 7.10
C GLY A 261 22.92 2.70 8.56
N LEU A 262 21.71 2.94 9.08
CA LEU A 262 21.49 3.33 10.48
C LEU A 262 21.90 2.22 11.47
N PHE A 263 21.66 0.94 11.13
CA PHE A 263 22.09 -0.21 11.93
C PHE A 263 23.62 -0.25 12.07
N PHE A 264 24.36 -0.06 10.98
CA PHE A 264 25.83 -0.09 11.02
C PHE A 264 26.43 1.16 11.67
N SER A 265 25.92 2.36 11.38
CA SER A 265 26.44 3.62 11.94
C SER A 265 26.29 3.67 13.48
N THR A 266 25.25 3.05 14.02
CA THR A 266 24.98 2.99 15.46
C THR A 266 25.59 1.77 16.17
N GLN A 267 26.50 1.04 15.51
CA GLN A 267 27.07 -0.21 16.03
C GLN A 267 25.98 -1.20 16.46
N GLN A 268 25.11 -1.55 15.52
CA GLN A 268 23.95 -2.43 15.73
C GLN A 268 22.98 -1.89 16.79
N PHE A 269 22.66 -0.59 16.76
CA PHE A 269 21.85 0.13 17.76
C PHE A 269 22.42 0.14 19.19
N ARG A 270 23.72 -0.14 19.38
CA ARG A 270 24.36 -0.04 20.70
C ARG A 270 24.65 1.41 21.08
N ASN A 271 24.96 2.24 20.10
CA ASN A 271 25.37 3.62 20.30
C ASN A 271 24.39 4.60 19.65
N LEU A 272 23.18 4.70 20.21
CA LEU A 272 22.12 5.58 19.71
C LEU A 272 22.41 7.07 19.91
N HIS A 273 23.37 7.43 20.78
CA HIS A 273 23.78 8.82 20.97
C HIS A 273 24.41 9.41 19.70
N THR A 274 24.97 8.58 18.82
CA THR A 274 25.49 9.00 17.51
C THR A 274 24.44 9.64 16.60
N LEU A 275 23.14 9.41 16.85
CA LEU A 275 22.05 10.04 16.10
C LEU A 275 21.89 11.53 16.36
N PHE A 276 22.46 12.01 17.46
CA PHE A 276 22.36 13.40 17.91
C PHE A 276 23.71 14.12 17.87
N LEU A 277 24.74 13.48 17.32
CA LEU A 277 26.07 14.05 17.18
C LEU A 277 26.29 14.42 15.70
N LYS A 278 26.57 15.70 15.43
CA LYS A 278 27.17 16.13 14.16
C LYS A 278 28.69 15.98 14.21
#